data_AF-A0A662P7H4-F1
#
_entry.id   AF-A0A662P7H4-F1
#
_cell.length_a   1.000
_cell.length_b   1.000
_cell.length_c   1.000
_cell.angle_alpha   90.00
_cell.angle_beta   90.00
_cell.angle_gamma   90.00
#
_symmetry.space_group_name_H-M   'P 1'
#
loop_
_entity.id
_entity.type
_entity.pdbx_description
1 polymer ?
#
loop_
_entity_poly.entity_id
_entity_poly.type
_entity_poly.pdbx_seq_one_letter_code
_entity_poly.pdbx_strand_id
1 'polypeptide(L)'
;MYGKKLKPKQPLSLKREPQNSYDENAIEVYWKGVKLGYIPRVDNEIIANLMDQKKEVKASIKNKRLSRNPWERIEIKVELLG
;
A
#
# COMPACT_ATOMS: atom_id res chain seq x y z
N MET A 1 17.72 7.02 -2.29
CA MET A 1 17.23 6.05 -1.27
C MET A 1 16.29 6.73 -0.26
N TYR A 2 14.97 6.70 -0.50
CA TYR A 2 13.95 7.36 0.36
C TYR A 2 13.79 6.74 1.77
N GLY A 3 14.39 5.57 2.01
CA GLY A 3 14.27 4.82 3.26
C GLY A 3 14.69 5.57 4.53
N LYS A 4 15.48 6.66 4.45
CA LYS A 4 15.80 7.49 5.63
C LYS A 4 14.64 8.40 6.07
N LYS A 5 13.66 8.68 5.19
CA LYS A 5 12.56 9.63 5.46
C LYS A 5 11.24 8.96 5.86
N LEU A 6 11.09 7.67 5.56
CA LEU A 6 9.93 6.86 5.92
C LEU A 6 9.95 6.56 7.42
N LYS A 7 8.86 6.90 8.11
CA LYS A 7 8.68 6.69 9.55
C LYS A 7 7.33 6.01 9.83
N PRO A 8 7.23 5.20 10.89
CA PRO A 8 5.95 4.65 11.33
C PRO A 8 4.86 5.72 11.49
N LYS A 9 3.60 5.31 11.31
CA LYS A 9 2.38 6.13 11.35
C LYS A 9 2.26 7.20 10.26
N GLN A 10 3.23 7.32 9.35
CA GLN A 10 3.08 8.22 8.21
C GLN A 10 1.97 7.71 7.28
N PRO A 11 1.09 8.59 6.79
CA PRO A 11 0.01 8.21 5.89
C PRO A 11 0.58 7.81 4.53
N LEU A 12 -0.10 6.86 3.90
CA LEU A 12 0.11 6.40 2.54
C LEU A 12 -1.18 6.60 1.75
N SER A 13 -1.02 6.87 0.45
CA SER A 13 -2.14 6.91 -0.49
C SER A 13 -2.19 5.59 -1.25
N LEU A 14 -3.39 5.03 -1.37
CA LEU A 14 -3.67 3.85 -2.19
C LEU A 14 -4.36 4.29 -3.47
N LYS A 15 -4.01 3.67 -4.60
CA LYS A 15 -4.66 3.93 -5.89
C LYS A 15 -4.97 2.61 -6.58
N ARG A 16 -6.24 2.41 -6.95
CA ARG A 16 -6.67 1.25 -7.74
C ARG A 16 -6.10 1.32 -9.15
N GLU A 17 -5.68 0.16 -9.66
CA GLU A 17 -5.24 -0.04 -11.05
C GLU A 17 -6.00 -1.24 -11.66
N PRO A 18 -7.33 -1.14 -11.85
CA PRO A 18 -8.16 -2.28 -12.26
C PRO A 18 -7.91 -2.75 -13.71
N GLN A 19 -7.20 -1.95 -14.51
CA GLN A 19 -6.83 -2.26 -15.89
C GLN A 19 -5.44 -2.91 -16.00
N ASN A 20 -4.83 -3.28 -14.87
CA ASN A 20 -3.54 -3.95 -14.87
C ASN A 20 -3.67 -5.35 -15.47
N SER A 21 -2.97 -5.62 -16.57
CA SER A 21 -3.06 -6.88 -17.32
C SER A 21 -2.57 -8.12 -16.57
N TYR A 22 -1.83 -7.92 -15.47
CA TYR A 22 -1.29 -9.02 -14.66
C TYR A 22 -2.15 -9.32 -13.43
N ASP A 23 -2.93 -8.35 -12.94
CA ASP A 23 -3.67 -8.41 -11.67
C ASP A 23 -4.75 -7.32 -11.59
N GLU A 24 -6.01 -7.67 -11.80
CA GLU A 24 -7.16 -6.75 -11.71
C GLU A 24 -7.35 -6.14 -10.31
N ASN A 25 -6.81 -6.79 -9.28
CA ASN A 25 -6.85 -6.32 -7.90
C ASN A 25 -5.64 -5.45 -7.53
N ALA A 26 -4.83 -5.04 -8.52
CA ALA A 26 -3.65 -4.21 -8.29
C ALA A 26 -4.00 -2.89 -7.57
N ILE A 27 -3.26 -2.62 -6.50
CA ILE A 27 -3.35 -1.37 -5.71
C ILE A 27 -1.95 -0.81 -5.57
N GLU A 28 -1.73 0.36 -6.16
CA GLU A 28 -0.49 1.10 -6.03
C GLU A 28 -0.41 1.79 -4.65
N VAL A 29 0.78 1.80 -4.06
CA VAL A 29 1.07 2.45 -2.78
C VAL A 29 1.96 3.66 -3.00
N TYR A 30 1.56 4.81 -2.47
CA TYR A 30 2.31 6.07 -2.58
C TYR A 30 2.61 6.69 -1.22
N TRP A 31 3.79 7.31 -1.11
CA TRP A 31 4.15 8.20 0.00
C TRP A 31 4.54 9.56 -0.55
N LYS A 32 3.79 10.61 -0.20
CA LYS A 32 4.02 11.99 -0.67
C LYS A 32 4.22 12.08 -2.19
N GLY A 33 3.38 11.37 -2.96
CA GLY A 33 3.43 11.32 -4.42
C GLY A 33 4.49 10.38 -5.00
N VAL A 34 5.35 9.77 -4.18
CA VAL A 34 6.35 8.79 -4.62
C VAL A 34 5.76 7.38 -4.56
N LYS A 35 5.72 6.67 -5.69
CA LYS A 35 5.29 5.26 -5.76
C LYS A 35 6.29 4.40 -4.99
N LEU A 36 5.80 3.69 -3.98
CA LEU A 36 6.58 2.74 -3.19
C LEU A 36 6.50 1.31 -3.76
N GLY A 37 5.41 0.99 -4.45
CA GLY A 37 5.17 -0.33 -5.02
C GLY A 37 3.68 -0.65 -5.05
N TYR A 38 3.36 -1.91 -4.80
CA TYR A 38 2.01 -2.46 -4.80
C TYR A 38 1.69 -3.13 -3.47
N ILE A 39 0.40 -3.21 -3.13
CA ILE A 39 -0.06 -4.17 -2.12
C ILE A 39 0.18 -5.59 -2.64
N PRO A 40 0.72 -6.52 -1.83
CA PRO A 40 0.91 -7.90 -2.24
C PRO A 40 -0.40 -8.56 -2.69
N ARG A 41 -0.32 -9.41 -3.72
CA ARG A 41 -1.48 -10.16 -4.27
C ARG A 41 -2.28 -10.94 -3.23
N VAL A 42 -1.60 -11.45 -2.21
CA VAL A 42 -2.24 -12.23 -1.13
C VAL A 42 -3.17 -11.38 -0.25
N ASP A 43 -2.97 -10.06 -0.23
CA ASP A 43 -3.73 -9.14 0.63
C ASP A 43 -4.61 -8.16 -0.17
N ASN A 44 -4.40 -8.02 -1.49
CA ASN A 44 -4.99 -6.93 -2.26
C ASN A 44 -6.49 -7.12 -2.57
N GLU A 45 -6.99 -8.35 -2.69
CA GLU A 45 -8.37 -8.65 -3.11
C GLU A 45 -9.41 -8.00 -2.19
N ILE A 46 -9.26 -8.19 -0.88
CA ILE A 46 -10.19 -7.61 0.11
C ILE A 46 -10.15 -6.09 0.07
N ILE A 47 -8.95 -5.50 -0.03
CA ILE A 47 -8.77 -4.05 -0.06
C ILE A 47 -9.32 -3.46 -1.36
N ALA A 48 -9.11 -4.14 -2.49
CA ALA A 48 -9.59 -3.74 -3.80
C ALA A 48 -11.12 -3.67 -3.81
N ASN A 49 -11.76 -4.75 -3.34
CA ASN A 49 -13.21 -4.82 -3.23
C ASN A 49 -13.81 -3.71 -2.35
N LEU A 50 -13.14 -3.36 -1.23
CA LEU A 50 -13.57 -2.26 -0.38
C LEU A 50 -13.45 -0.91 -1.10
N MET A 51 -12.33 -0.65 -1.78
CA MET A 51 -12.12 0.57 -2.54
C MET A 51 -13.11 0.70 -3.71
N ASP A 52 -13.40 -0.39 -4.41
CA ASP A 52 -14.31 -0.43 -5.56
C ASP A 52 -15.77 -0.18 -5.11
N GLN A 53 -16.12 -0.58 -3.89
CA GLN A 53 -17.38 -0.21 -3.21
C GLN A 53 -17.38 1.22 -2.64
N LYS A 54 -16.35 2.03 -2.91
CA LYS A 54 -16.17 3.39 -2.38
C LYS A 54 -16.12 3.45 -0.85
N LYS A 55 -15.74 2.36 -0.18
CA LYS A 55 -15.47 2.37 1.26
C LYS A 55 -14.17 3.13 1.51
N GLU A 56 -14.15 3.93 2.56
CA GLU A 56 -12.96 4.65 2.94
C GLU A 56 -11.95 3.72 3.62
N VAL A 57 -10.74 3.64 3.06
CA VAL A 57 -9.63 2.90 3.66
C VAL A 57 -8.47 3.85 3.94
N LYS A 58 -7.81 3.68 5.09
CA LYS A 58 -6.58 4.40 5.43
C LYS A 58 -5.40 3.44 5.42
N ALA A 59 -4.33 3.86 4.75
CA ALA A 59 -3.05 3.16 4.78
C ALA A 59 -1.99 3.98 5.52
N SER A 60 -1.14 3.31 6.30
CA SER A 60 -0.01 3.94 6.98
C SER A 60 1.18 2.99 7.10
N ILE A 61 2.36 3.55 7.31
CA ILE A 61 3.57 2.76 7.60
C ILE A 61 3.44 2.17 9.01
N LYS A 62 3.40 0.85 9.14
CA LYS A 62 3.39 0.17 10.43
C LYS A 62 4.80 0.13 11.02
N ASN A 63 5.76 -0.40 10.27
CA ASN A 63 7.15 -0.50 10.70
C ASN A 63 8.11 -0.54 9.52
N LYS A 64 9.38 -0.24 9.78
CA LYS A 64 10.46 -0.40 8.81
C LYS A 64 11.26 -1.64 9.17
N ARG A 65 11.21 -2.69 8.35
CA ARG A 65 12.08 -3.84 8.52
C ARG A 65 13.46 -3.55 7.94
N LEU A 66 14.50 -3.93 8.67
CA LEU A 66 15.85 -4.03 8.12
C LEU A 66 15.94 -5.33 7.31
N SER A 67 15.40 -5.35 6.09
CA SER A 67 15.61 -6.44 5.13
C SER A 67 16.67 -6.08 4.09
N ARG A 68 17.49 -7.06 3.70
CA ARG A 68 18.39 -6.95 2.55
C ARG A 68 17.58 -6.78 1.26
N ASN A 69 16.37 -7.34 1.20
CA ASN A 69 15.42 -7.16 0.10
C ASN A 69 14.74 -5.78 0.20
N PRO A 70 14.88 -4.89 -0.80
CA PRO A 70 14.24 -3.57 -0.82
C PRO A 70 12.73 -3.57 -0.64
N TRP A 71 12.06 -4.60 -1.17
CA TRP A 71 10.61 -4.71 -1.25
C TRP A 71 9.98 -5.13 0.08
N GLU A 72 10.75 -5.73 0.99
CA GLU A 72 10.29 -6.18 2.32
C GLU A 72 10.53 -5.15 3.43
N ARG A 73 11.04 -3.96 3.09
CA ARG A 73 11.49 -3.00 4.10
C ARG A 73 10.38 -2.21 4.77
N ILE A 74 9.14 -2.31 4.31
CA ILE A 74 8.03 -1.47 4.78
C ILE A 74 6.82 -2.37 5.06
N GLU A 75 6.44 -2.46 6.33
CA GLU A 75 5.13 -3.00 6.69
C GLU A 75 4.08 -1.91 6.54
N ILE A 76 2.99 -2.21 5.85
CA ILE A 76 1.86 -1.31 5.66
C ILE A 76 0.71 -1.81 6.53
N LYS A 77 0.06 -0.89 7.24
CA LYS A 77 -1.21 -1.13 7.91
C LYS A 77 -2.31 -0.53 7.04
N VAL A 78 -3.32 -1.31 6.71
CA VAL A 78 -4.54 -0.85 6.03
C VAL A 78 -5.72 -1.04 6.99
N GLU A 79 -6.54 0.00 7.12
CA GLU A 79 -7.67 0.04 8.04
C GLU A 79 -8.91 0.51 7.27
N LEU A 80 -10.01 -0.22 7.43
CA LEU A 80 -11.32 0.23 6.98
C LEU A 80 -11.84 1.31 7.93
N LEU A 81 -12.33 2.42 7.39
CA LEU A 81 -13.09 3.40 8.14
C LEU A 81 -14.57 3.09 7.98
N GLY A 82 -15.24 2.93 9.12
CA GLY A 82 -16.69 2.78 9.21
C GLY A 82 -17.41 4.11 9.20
#